data_AF-A0A5C6BCR4-F1
#
_entry.id   AF-A0A5C6BCR4-F1
#
_cell.length_a   1.000
_cell.length_b   1.000
_cell.length_c   1.000
_cell.angle_alpha   90.00
_cell.angle_beta   90.00
_cell.angle_gamma   90.00
#
_symmetry.space_group_name_H-M   'P 1'
#
loop_
_entity.id
_entity.type
_entity.pdbx_description
1 polymer ?
#
loop_
_entity_poly.entity_id
_entity_poly.type
_entity_poly.pdbx_seq_one_letter_code
_entity_poly.pdbx_strand_id
1 'polypeptide(L)' 'MSQTPNELLDAILKLSEPERLMIVERLMDDISEDAPGLSSDDPKFTDELRRRSGDWNHAKSWEQVREQLR' A
#
# COMPACT_ATOMS: atom_id res chain seq x y z
N MET A 1 0.67 24.32 12.50
CA MET A 1 -0.14 23.13 12.82
C MET A 1 0.31 22.02 11.88
N SER A 2 0.60 20.83 12.39
CA SER A 2 0.99 19.70 11.53
C SER A 2 -0.25 19.18 10.81
N GLN A 3 -0.20 19.06 9.49
CA GLN A 3 -1.26 18.38 8.74
C GLN A 3 -1.26 16.90 9.12
N THR A 4 -2.44 16.30 9.19
CA THR A 4 -2.60 14.85 9.34
C THR A 4 -2.26 14.15 8.01
N PRO A 5 -1.88 12.87 8.02
CA PRO A 5 -1.55 12.13 6.79
C PRO A 5 -2.67 12.16 5.73
N ASN A 6 -3.93 12.12 6.17
CA ASN A 6 -5.09 12.17 5.27
C ASN A 6 -5.26 13.55 4.63
N GLU A 7 -5.04 14.64 5.37
CA GLU A 7 -5.09 16.00 4.81
C GLU A 7 -3.96 16.23 3.79
N LEU A 8 -2.81 15.59 3.99
CA LEU A 8 -1.69 15.63 3.06
C LEU A 8 -2.03 14.88 1.76
N LEU A 9 -2.63 13.70 1.88
CA LEU A 9 -3.10 12.91 0.72
C LEU A 9 -4.16 13.67 -0.10
N ASP A 10 -5.15 14.25 0.58
CA ASP A 10 -6.19 15.06 -0.07
C ASP A 10 -5.62 16.29 -0.79
N ALA A 11 -4.55 16.88 -0.27
CA ALA A 11 -3.85 17.98 -0.91
C ALA A 11 -3.11 17.51 -2.18
N ILE A 12 -2.43 16.36 -2.13
CA ILE A 12 -1.72 15.79 -3.28
C ILE A 12 -2.70 15.45 -4.42
N LEU A 13 -3.87 14.89 -4.09
CA LEU A 13 -4.87 14.54 -5.10
C LEU A 13 -5.45 15.75 -5.84
N LYS A 14 -5.37 16.95 -5.26
CA LYS A 14 -5.82 18.22 -5.87
C LYS A 14 -4.78 18.85 -6.81
N LEU A 15 -3.54 18.38 -6.83
CA LEU A 15 -2.49 18.88 -7.72
C LEU A 15 -2.75 18.46 -9.17
N SER A 16 -2.07 19.11 -10.11
CA SER A 16 -2.08 18.68 -11.51
C SER A 16 -1.36 17.33 -11.67
N GLU A 17 -1.67 16.61 -12.75
CA GLU A 17 -1.07 15.30 -13.01
C GLU A 17 0.47 15.32 -13.06
N PRO A 18 1.14 16.30 -13.72
CA PRO A 18 2.59 16.39 -13.69
C PRO A 18 3.16 16.55 -12.28
N GLU A 19 2.53 17.36 -11.45
CA GLU A 19 2.97 17.60 -10.06
C GLU A 19 2.80 16.35 -9.20
N ARG A 20 1.71 15.61 -9.38
CA ARG A 20 1.51 14.32 -8.69
C ARG A 20 2.59 13.30 -9.10
N LEU A 21 2.91 13.22 -10.39
CA LEU A 21 3.94 12.30 -10.89
C LEU A 21 5.33 12.62 -10.30
N MET A 22 5.69 13.91 -10.22
CA MET A 22 6.95 14.32 -9.58
C MET A 22 7.02 13.91 -8.10
N ILE A 23 5.91 14.00 -7.37
CA ILE A 23 5.85 13.57 -5.97
C ILE A 23 6.00 12.05 -5.86
N VAL A 24 5.36 11.29 -6.73
CA VAL A 24 5.49 9.83 -6.77
C VAL A 24 6.92 9.41 -7.11
N GLU A 25 7.55 10.04 -8.10
CA GLU A 25 8.95 9.79 -8.47
C GLU A 25 9.88 10.00 -7.28
N ARG A 26 9.74 11.14 -6.59
CA ARG A 26 10.49 11.44 -5.35
C ARG A 26 10.27 10.40 -4.25
N LEU A 27 9.02 9.98 -4.04
CA LEU A 27 8.69 8.97 -3.03
C LEU A 27 9.28 7.61 -3.37
N MET A 28 9.29 7.24 -4.66
CA MET A 28 9.91 6.01 -5.13
C MET A 28 11.42 6.03 -4.95
N ASP A 29 12.07 7.18 -5.14
CA ASP A 29 13.51 7.34 -4.86
C ASP A 29 13.84 7.19 -3.36
N ASP A 30 12.93 7.63 -2.49
CA ASP A 30 13.09 7.54 -1.03
C ASP A 30 12.71 6.15 -0.47
N ILE A 31 11.94 5.35 -1.21
CA ILE A 31 11.68 3.94 -0.89
C ILE A 31 12.93 3.14 -1.25
N SER A 32 13.81 2.97 -0.27
CA SER A 32 14.97 2.07 -0.37
C SER A 32 14.50 0.66 -0.78
N GLU A 33 15.20 0.03 -1.74
CA GLU A 33 14.98 -1.38 -2.11
C GLU A 33 15.09 -2.33 -0.90
N ASP A 34 15.77 -1.89 0.16
CA ASP A 34 15.95 -2.58 1.44
C ASP A 34 14.85 -2.25 2.47
N ALA A 35 13.62 -1.91 2.05
CA ALA A 35 12.51 -1.74 2.98
C ALA A 35 12.37 -3.00 3.86
N PRO A 36 12.71 -2.94 5.18
CA PRO A 36 12.82 -4.12 6.00
C PRO A 36 11.42 -4.59 6.35
N GLY A 37 10.91 -5.60 5.64
CA GLY A 37 9.64 -6.23 5.99
C GLY A 37 8.89 -6.97 4.88
N LEU A 38 9.33 -6.89 3.61
CA LEU A 38 8.68 -7.60 2.50
C LEU A 38 9.67 -8.40 1.66
N SER A 39 10.69 -8.98 2.30
CA SER A 39 11.49 -9.99 1.60
C SER A 39 10.60 -11.21 1.36
N SER A 40 10.50 -11.63 0.10
CA SER A 40 9.81 -12.88 -0.27
C SER A 40 10.53 -14.11 0.29
N ASP A 41 11.78 -13.94 0.73
CA ASP A 41 12.59 -14.96 1.40
C ASP A 41 12.42 -14.92 2.94
N ASP A 42 11.62 -14.00 3.50
CA ASP A 42 11.33 -13.98 4.94
C ASP A 42 10.41 -15.17 5.29
N PRO A 43 10.87 -16.12 6.13
CA PRO A 43 10.06 -17.26 6.56
C PRO A 43 8.71 -16.84 7.17
N LYS A 44 8.68 -15.72 7.92
CA LYS A 44 7.45 -15.22 8.54
C LYS A 44 6.43 -14.74 7.50
N PHE A 45 6.88 -14.17 6.39
CA PHE A 45 6.01 -13.77 5.30
C PHE A 45 5.40 -14.99 4.61
N THR A 46 6.21 -16.02 4.33
CA THR A 46 5.71 -17.27 3.73
C THR A 46 4.76 -18.04 4.64
N ASP A 47 5.00 -18.05 5.96
CA ASP A 47 4.12 -18.67 6.95
C ASP A 47 2.77 -17.96 7.03
N GLU A 48 2.76 -16.62 7.00
CA GLU A 48 1.53 -15.84 6.99
C GLU A 48 0.73 -16.02 5.69
N LEU A 49 1.40 -16.06 4.53
CA LEU A 49 0.75 -16.39 3.25
C LEU A 49 0.13 -17.79 3.29
N ARG A 50 0.84 -18.78 3.83
CA ARG A 50 0.33 -20.14 3.99
C ARG A 50 -0.89 -20.15 4.92
N ARG A 51 -0.83 -19.45 6.06
CA ARG A 51 -1.95 -19.31 7.00
C ARG A 51 -3.18 -18.70 6.32
N ARG A 52 -3.01 -17.63 5.54
CA ARG A 52 -4.11 -16.98 4.80
C ARG A 52 -4.67 -17.84 3.68
N SER A 53 -3.83 -18.61 2.99
CA SER A 53 -4.27 -19.55 1.94
C SER A 53 -5.13 -20.70 2.49
N GLY A 54 -4.98 -21.04 3.77
CA GLY A 54 -5.81 -22.03 4.45
C GLY A 54 -7.13 -21.48 5.03
N ASP A 55 -7.27 -20.16 5.16
CA ASP A 55 -8.41 -19.52 5.83
C ASP A 55 -9.48 -19.05 4.82
N TRP A 56 -10.11 -20.02 4.15
CA TRP A 56 -11.17 -19.78 3.17
C TRP A 56 -12.44 -19.15 3.77
N ASN A 57 -12.64 -19.30 5.08
CA ASN A 57 -13.81 -18.77 5.78
C ASN A 57 -13.77 -17.25 5.92
N HIS A 58 -12.57 -16.66 5.92
CA HIS A 58 -12.37 -15.21 6.00
C HIS A 58 -11.83 -14.61 4.70
N ALA A 59 -11.72 -15.42 3.64
CA ALA A 59 -11.31 -14.96 2.33
C ALA A 59 -12.41 -14.08 1.72
N LYS A 60 -12.08 -12.81 1.45
CA LYS A 60 -12.97 -11.91 0.70
C LYS A 60 -12.80 -12.17 -0.79
N SER A 61 -13.90 -12.13 -1.55
CA SER A 61 -13.82 -12.14 -3.01
C SER A 61 -13.23 -10.82 -3.53
N TRP A 62 -12.61 -10.85 -4.70
CA TRP A 62 -12.08 -9.63 -5.34
C TRP A 62 -13.15 -8.58 -5.64
N GLU A 63 -14.41 -9.00 -5.79
CA GLU A 63 -15.54 -8.09 -5.94
C GLU A 63 -15.84 -7.36 -4.63
N GLN A 64 -15.88 -8.08 -3.50
CA GLN A 64 -16.09 -7.48 -2.18
C GLN A 64 -14.99 -6.48 -1.79
N VAL A 65 -13.73 -6.77 -2.17
CA VAL A 65 -12.62 -5.84 -1.94
C VAL A 65 -12.76 -4.58 -2.80
N ARG A 66 -13.16 -4.72 -4.06
CA ARG A 66 -13.37 -3.57 -4.97
C ARG A 66 -14.52 -2.66 -4.51
N GLU A 67 -15.57 -3.21 -3.92
CA GLU A 67 -16.68 -2.41 -3.37
C GLU A 67 -16.28 -1.60 -2.14
N GLN A 68 -15.34 -2.08 -1.33
CA GLN A 68 -14.86 -1.37 -0.12
C GLN A 68 -13.87 -0.24 -0.42
N LEU A 69 -13.31 -0.21 -1.62
CA LEU A 69 -12.35 0.81 -2.08
C LEU A 69 -13.00 1.96 -2.87
N ARG A 70 -14.32 1.90 -3.06
CA ARG A 70 -15.12 2.99 -3.64
C ARG A 70 -15.69 3.88 -2.56
#